data_AF-A0A5T1S6T0-F1
#
_entry.id   AF-A0A5T1S6T0-F1
#
_cell.length_a   1.000
_cell.length_b   1.000
_cell.length_c   1.000
_cell.angle_alpha   90.00
_cell.angle_beta   90.00
_cell.angle_gamma   90.00
#
_symmetry.space_group_name_H-M   'P 1'
#
loop_
_entity.id
_entity.type
_entity.pdbx_description
1 polymer ?
#
loop_
_entity_poly.entity_id
_entity_poly.type
_entity_poly.pdbx_seq_one_letter_code
_entity_poly.pdbx_strand_id
1 'polypeptide(L)'
;MQISNLGELLNATLIHEGSVLSVEGFAINLNELKAGFAFFNNDKKEITQAVKKGAYAIITENDITIEDKDIFYFRVENLEQTLVRFLRFFCEDKECEFLLFKSYELSLCKAFYFNILKGNIFADFEKLIKAKKGEIFCYCEENYLNKLCAYSHSLKDANFTLLSRSSFFFTTLICENLYFKNL
;
A
#
# COMPACT_ATOMS: atom_id res chain seq x y z
N MET A 1 -11.96 -10.84 2.04
CA MET A 1 -12.52 -10.35 0.76
C MET A 1 -13.09 -11.54 -0.01
N GLN A 2 -14.28 -11.40 -0.61
CA GLN A 2 -14.84 -12.43 -1.50
C GLN A 2 -13.94 -12.58 -2.74
N ILE A 3 -13.66 -13.82 -3.14
CA ILE A 3 -12.73 -14.10 -4.25
C ILE A 3 -13.28 -13.64 -5.59
N SER A 4 -14.60 -13.68 -5.79
CA SER A 4 -15.24 -13.09 -6.96
C SER A 4 -14.90 -11.60 -7.12
N ASN A 5 -15.06 -10.83 -6.03
CA ASN A 5 -14.76 -9.40 -6.02
C ASN A 5 -13.27 -9.15 -6.23
N LEU A 6 -12.41 -10.03 -5.71
CA LEU A 6 -10.96 -9.97 -5.96
C LEU A 6 -10.68 -10.15 -7.46
N GLY A 7 -11.21 -11.21 -8.09
CA GLY A 7 -11.01 -11.45 -9.53
C GLY A 7 -11.43 -10.27 -10.40
N GLU A 8 -12.59 -9.67 -10.11
CA GLU A 8 -13.09 -8.48 -10.79
C GLU A 8 -12.20 -7.25 -10.57
N LEU A 9 -11.84 -6.95 -9.31
CA LEU A 9 -10.97 -5.82 -8.97
C LEU A 9 -9.62 -5.90 -9.67
N LEU A 10 -9.06 -7.11 -9.77
CA LEU A 10 -7.78 -7.36 -10.42
C LEU A 10 -7.88 -7.39 -11.96
N ASN A 11 -9.09 -7.41 -12.54
CA ASN A 11 -9.33 -7.74 -13.95
C ASN A 11 -8.59 -9.02 -14.37
N ALA A 12 -8.70 -10.04 -13.52
CA ALA A 12 -7.99 -11.29 -13.71
C ALA A 12 -8.83 -12.29 -14.51
N THR A 13 -8.14 -13.11 -15.31
CA THR A 13 -8.74 -14.29 -15.93
C THR A 13 -8.75 -15.43 -14.91
N LEU A 14 -9.93 -15.96 -14.59
CA LEU A 14 -10.06 -17.16 -13.76
C LEU A 14 -9.56 -18.37 -14.56
N ILE A 15 -8.52 -19.03 -14.05
CA ILE A 15 -7.94 -20.24 -14.66
C ILE A 15 -8.54 -21.49 -14.03
N HIS A 16 -8.76 -21.47 -12.71
CA HIS A 16 -9.33 -22.58 -11.98
C HIS A 16 -10.12 -22.06 -10.77
N GLU A 17 -11.31 -22.63 -10.58
CA GLU A 17 -12.21 -22.32 -9.48
C GLU A 17 -11.96 -23.27 -8.31
N GLY A 18 -11.68 -22.69 -7.14
CA GLY A 18 -11.48 -23.44 -5.90
C GLY A 18 -12.75 -23.60 -5.07
N SER A 19 -12.62 -24.27 -3.93
CA SER A 19 -13.71 -24.55 -3.00
C SER A 19 -13.95 -23.42 -1.99
N VAL A 20 -12.92 -22.61 -1.69
CA VAL A 20 -13.01 -21.53 -0.69
C VAL A 20 -13.37 -20.21 -1.33
N LEU A 21 -14.46 -19.56 -0.88
CA LEU A 21 -15.00 -18.37 -1.55
C LEU A 21 -14.41 -17.03 -1.09
N SER A 22 -13.59 -17.01 -0.04
CA SER A 22 -13.04 -15.76 0.51
C SER A 22 -11.61 -15.90 1.02
N VAL A 23 -10.84 -14.83 0.90
CA VAL A 23 -9.48 -14.71 1.47
C VAL A 23 -9.47 -13.79 2.69
N GLU A 24 -8.60 -14.10 3.66
CA GLU A 24 -8.45 -13.37 4.92
C GLU A 24 -7.40 -12.25 4.86
N GLY A 25 -6.50 -12.32 3.89
CA GLY A 25 -5.42 -11.36 3.72
C GLY A 25 -4.68 -11.55 2.39
N PHE A 26 -3.58 -10.81 2.26
CA PHE A 26 -2.84 -10.69 1.01
C PHE A 26 -1.34 -10.71 1.30
N ALA A 27 -0.56 -11.34 0.44
CA ALA A 27 0.90 -11.33 0.52
C ALA A 27 1.52 -11.37 -0.88
N ILE A 28 2.66 -10.70 -1.03
CA ILE A 28 3.51 -10.81 -2.24
C ILE A 28 4.75 -11.67 -1.99
N ASN A 29 5.12 -11.89 -0.72
CA ASN A 29 6.31 -12.61 -0.29
C ASN A 29 5.93 -13.78 0.62
N LEU A 30 6.63 -14.91 0.49
CA LEU A 30 6.37 -16.10 1.31
C LEU A 30 6.51 -15.90 2.82
N ASN A 31 7.29 -14.92 3.25
CA ASN A 31 7.52 -14.63 4.67
C ASN A 31 6.30 -14.03 5.37
N GLU A 32 5.48 -13.28 4.62
CA GLU A 32 4.28 -12.61 5.13
C GLU A 32 3.01 -13.43 4.87
N LEU A 33 3.12 -14.49 4.06
CA LEU A 33 2.02 -15.37 3.72
C LEU A 33 1.54 -16.17 4.93
N LYS A 34 0.22 -16.15 5.16
CA LYS A 34 -0.49 -16.97 6.14
C LYS A 34 -1.52 -17.85 5.44
N ALA A 35 -1.95 -18.91 6.12
CA ALA A 35 -3.07 -19.70 5.64
C ALA A 35 -4.31 -18.80 5.43
N GLY A 36 -5.05 -19.04 4.35
CA GLY A 36 -6.22 -18.25 4.00
C GLY A 36 -5.96 -17.00 3.16
N PHE A 37 -4.70 -16.69 2.83
CA PHE A 37 -4.35 -15.49 2.08
C PHE A 37 -4.40 -15.69 0.57
N ALA A 38 -4.60 -14.59 -0.16
CA ALA A 38 -4.24 -14.50 -1.57
C ALA A 38 -2.75 -14.19 -1.72
N PHE A 39 -2.09 -14.86 -2.67
CA PHE A 39 -0.67 -14.71 -2.94
C PHE A 39 -0.43 -14.20 -4.36
N PHE A 40 0.33 -13.10 -4.47
CA PHE A 40 0.67 -12.46 -5.74
C PHE A 40 2.14 -12.70 -6.05
N ASN A 41 2.46 -13.51 -7.05
CA ASN A 41 3.85 -13.81 -7.38
C ASN A 41 3.97 -14.41 -8.78
N ASN A 42 5.14 -14.27 -9.40
CA ASN A 42 5.46 -14.85 -10.71
C ASN A 42 6.46 -16.02 -10.61
N ASP A 43 7.15 -16.20 -9.48
CA ASP A 43 8.08 -17.30 -9.26
C ASP A 43 7.34 -18.60 -8.98
N LYS A 44 7.49 -19.57 -9.90
CA LYS A 44 6.81 -20.88 -9.81
C LYS A 44 7.17 -21.64 -8.53
N LYS A 45 8.41 -21.58 -8.07
CA LYS A 45 8.83 -22.28 -6.84
C LYS A 45 8.19 -21.65 -5.62
N GLU A 46 8.10 -20.32 -5.59
CA GLU A 46 7.42 -19.63 -4.49
C GLU A 46 5.93 -19.92 -4.50
N ILE A 47 5.30 -19.94 -5.66
CA ILE A 47 3.89 -20.32 -5.80
C ILE A 47 3.64 -21.73 -5.25
N THR A 48 4.42 -22.73 -5.66
CA THR A 48 4.31 -24.10 -5.13
C THR A 48 4.43 -24.13 -3.60
N GLN A 49 5.31 -23.30 -3.03
CA GLN A 49 5.44 -23.18 -1.57
C GLN A 49 4.26 -22.46 -0.92
N ALA A 50 3.70 -21.45 -1.59
CA ALA A 50 2.54 -20.71 -1.12
C ALA A 50 1.29 -21.58 -1.03
N VAL A 51 1.06 -22.43 -2.03
CA VAL A 51 0.00 -23.45 -2.02
C VAL A 51 0.15 -24.34 -0.79
N LYS A 52 1.35 -24.89 -0.56
CA LYS A 52 1.64 -25.73 0.61
C LYS A 52 1.50 -25.01 1.96
N LYS A 53 1.67 -23.70 1.98
CA LYS A 53 1.44 -22.83 3.16
C LYS A 53 -0.03 -22.48 3.39
N GLY A 54 -0.94 -22.95 2.52
CA GLY A 54 -2.37 -22.74 2.65
C GLY A 54 -2.88 -21.44 2.03
N ALA A 55 -2.24 -20.93 0.98
CA ALA A 55 -2.82 -19.83 0.19
C ALA A 55 -4.14 -20.29 -0.45
N TYR A 56 -5.18 -19.45 -0.41
CA TYR A 56 -6.50 -19.76 -0.98
C TYR A 56 -6.70 -19.19 -2.39
N ALA A 57 -5.84 -18.27 -2.81
CA ALA A 57 -5.82 -17.77 -4.17
C ALA A 57 -4.38 -17.50 -4.61
N ILE A 58 -4.06 -17.85 -5.84
CA ILE A 58 -2.79 -17.51 -6.50
C ILE A 58 -3.07 -16.54 -7.65
N ILE A 59 -2.32 -15.45 -7.72
CA ILE A 59 -2.38 -14.43 -8.76
C ILE A 59 -0.99 -14.31 -9.40
N THR A 60 -0.90 -14.54 -10.71
CA THR A 60 0.36 -14.59 -11.46
C THR A 60 0.17 -14.05 -12.89
N GLU A 61 1.22 -13.50 -13.48
CA GLU A 61 1.27 -13.19 -14.92
C GLU A 61 1.48 -14.45 -15.76
N ASN A 62 2.25 -15.39 -15.21
CA ASN A 62 2.69 -16.58 -15.91
C ASN A 62 1.59 -17.64 -15.98
N ASP A 63 1.62 -18.46 -17.04
CA ASP A 63 0.83 -19.69 -17.08
C ASP A 63 1.21 -20.60 -15.91
N ILE A 64 0.17 -21.13 -15.26
CA ILE A 64 0.27 -21.85 -14.00
C ILE A 64 -0.29 -23.26 -14.14
N THR A 65 0.42 -24.21 -13.55
CA THR A 65 -0.08 -25.57 -13.38
C THR A 65 -0.93 -25.61 -12.11
N ILE A 66 -2.13 -26.16 -12.22
CA ILE A 66 -3.03 -26.34 -11.07
C ILE A 66 -2.45 -27.45 -10.19
N GLU A 67 -1.89 -27.09 -9.05
CA GLU A 67 -1.31 -28.03 -8.08
C GLU A 67 -2.33 -28.50 -7.05
N ASP A 68 -3.24 -27.61 -6.63
CA ASP A 68 -4.29 -27.88 -5.67
C ASP A 68 -5.64 -27.46 -6.26
N LYS A 69 -6.63 -28.36 -6.30
CA LYS A 69 -7.92 -28.06 -6.91
C LYS A 69 -8.86 -27.30 -5.98
N ASP A 70 -8.53 -27.16 -4.71
CA ASP A 70 -9.37 -26.49 -3.72
C ASP A 70 -9.15 -24.97 -3.65
N ILE A 71 -8.13 -24.45 -4.34
CA ILE A 71 -7.76 -23.02 -4.30
C ILE A 71 -7.99 -22.36 -5.66
N PHE A 72 -8.16 -21.04 -5.64
CA PHE A 72 -8.36 -20.28 -6.86
C PHE A 72 -7.05 -19.95 -7.57
N TYR A 73 -7.05 -20.00 -8.90
CA TYR A 73 -5.93 -19.55 -9.73
C TYR A 73 -6.40 -18.47 -10.68
N PHE A 74 -5.71 -17.34 -10.64
CA PHE A 74 -5.95 -16.18 -11.46
C PHE A 74 -4.72 -15.85 -12.28
N ARG A 75 -4.94 -15.56 -13.56
CA ARG A 75 -3.94 -14.99 -14.45
C ARG A 75 -4.23 -13.52 -14.71
N VAL A 76 -3.21 -12.68 -14.59
CA VAL A 76 -3.27 -11.24 -14.91
C VAL A 76 -2.28 -10.91 -16.02
N GLU A 77 -2.49 -9.80 -16.74
CA GLU A 77 -1.58 -9.40 -17.81
C GLU A 77 -0.28 -8.79 -17.28
N ASN A 78 -0.38 -8.04 -16.18
CA ASN A 78 0.74 -7.37 -15.53
C ASN A 78 0.50 -7.28 -14.02
N LEU A 79 1.35 -7.92 -13.23
CA LEU A 79 1.22 -8.02 -11.78
C LEU A 79 1.45 -6.67 -11.12
N GLU A 80 2.41 -5.86 -11.61
CA GLU A 80 2.66 -4.52 -11.06
C GLU A 80 1.42 -3.62 -11.19
N GLN A 81 0.82 -3.55 -12.39
CA GLN A 81 -0.40 -2.78 -12.64
C GLN A 81 -1.59 -3.31 -11.85
N THR A 82 -1.67 -4.63 -11.71
CA THR A 82 -2.68 -5.31 -10.89
C THR A 82 -2.55 -4.88 -9.42
N LEU A 83 -1.33 -4.90 -8.87
CA LEU A 83 -1.05 -4.47 -7.50
C LEU A 83 -1.33 -2.99 -7.30
N VAL A 84 -1.00 -2.13 -8.27
CA VAL A 84 -1.34 -0.70 -8.23
C VAL A 84 -2.85 -0.51 -8.12
N ARG A 85 -3.64 -1.17 -8.97
CA ARG A 85 -5.10 -1.08 -8.95
C ARG A 85 -5.68 -1.59 -7.63
N PHE A 86 -5.17 -2.72 -7.17
CA PHE A 86 -5.58 -3.33 -5.91
C PHE A 86 -5.29 -2.41 -4.72
N LEU A 87 -4.06 -1.88 -4.62
CA LEU A 87 -3.65 -1.00 -3.55
C LEU A 87 -4.37 0.35 -3.59
N ARG A 88 -4.65 0.88 -4.79
CA ARG A 88 -5.49 2.08 -4.92
C ARG A 88 -6.86 1.88 -4.29
N PHE A 89 -7.55 0.79 -4.64
CA PHE A 89 -8.83 0.45 -4.02
C PHE A 89 -8.71 0.31 -2.50
N PHE A 90 -7.67 -0.39 -2.03
CA PHE A 90 -7.46 -0.62 -0.60
C PHE A 90 -7.18 0.68 0.17
N CYS A 91 -6.36 1.57 -0.39
CA CYS A 91 -6.03 2.84 0.24
C CYS A 91 -7.26 3.77 0.33
N GLU A 92 -8.11 3.77 -0.69
CA GLU A 92 -9.38 4.51 -0.67
C GLU A 92 -10.35 3.93 0.38
N ASP A 93 -10.48 2.59 0.47
CA ASP A 93 -11.30 1.93 1.52
C ASP A 93 -10.83 2.27 2.95
N LYS A 94 -9.52 2.44 3.12
CA LYS A 94 -8.89 2.85 4.38
C LYS A 94 -8.86 4.35 4.61
N GLU A 95 -9.36 5.17 3.67
CA GLU A 95 -9.25 6.63 3.75
C GLU A 95 -7.79 7.08 3.98
N CYS A 96 -6.81 6.40 3.37
CA CYS A 96 -5.40 6.76 3.49
C CYS A 96 -5.16 8.15 2.88
N GLU A 97 -4.32 8.94 3.54
CA GLU A 97 -3.92 10.26 3.04
C GLU A 97 -2.51 10.21 2.46
N PHE A 98 -2.28 10.95 1.37
CA PHE A 98 -0.98 10.98 0.70
C PHE A 98 -0.43 12.40 0.66
N LEU A 99 0.79 12.57 1.17
CA LEU A 99 1.52 13.83 1.18
C LEU A 99 2.66 13.81 0.15
N LEU A 100 2.65 14.79 -0.75
CA LEU A 100 3.71 15.06 -1.70
C LEU A 100 4.71 16.04 -1.08
N PHE A 101 5.96 15.60 -0.95
CA PHE A 101 7.07 16.40 -0.46
C PHE A 101 8.14 16.58 -1.53
N LYS A 102 8.93 17.64 -1.44
CA LYS A 102 10.19 17.73 -2.19
C LYS A 102 11.20 16.76 -1.60
N SER A 103 12.20 16.39 -2.38
CA SER A 103 13.23 15.40 -1.97
C SER A 103 13.93 15.77 -0.66
N TYR A 104 14.24 17.05 -0.43
CA TYR A 104 14.86 17.51 0.80
C TYR A 104 13.88 17.50 2.00
N GLU A 105 12.59 17.75 1.78
CA GLU A 105 11.55 17.73 2.82
C GLU A 105 11.30 16.30 3.31
N LEU A 106 11.38 15.32 2.42
CA LEU A 106 11.26 13.90 2.76
C LEU A 106 12.35 13.44 3.76
N SER A 107 13.54 14.04 3.71
CA SER A 107 14.62 13.75 4.66
C SER A 107 14.25 14.18 6.10
N LEU A 108 13.51 15.28 6.23
CA LEU A 108 13.01 15.79 7.50
C LEU A 108 11.84 14.96 8.03
N CYS A 109 11.02 14.40 7.14
CA CYS A 109 9.87 13.56 7.51
C CYS A 109 10.25 12.37 8.40
N LYS A 110 11.48 11.86 8.27
CA LYS A 110 12.01 10.79 9.15
C LYS A 110 12.04 11.19 10.62
N ALA A 111 12.33 12.45 10.92
CA ALA A 111 12.37 12.96 12.30
C ALA A 111 10.98 13.01 12.95
N PHE A 112 9.92 13.08 12.15
CA PHE A 112 8.53 13.17 12.58
C PHE A 112 7.78 11.83 12.49
N TYR A 113 8.49 10.73 12.26
CA TYR A 113 7.92 9.37 12.16
C TYR A 113 6.85 9.21 11.07
N PHE A 114 6.89 10.02 10.00
CA PHE A 114 5.98 9.84 8.88
C PHE A 114 6.23 8.53 8.13
N ASN A 115 5.17 7.97 7.55
CA ASN A 115 5.27 6.78 6.74
C ASN A 115 5.78 7.09 5.33
N ILE A 116 7.11 7.09 5.18
CA ILE A 116 7.76 7.29 3.88
C ILE A 116 7.64 6.04 3.00
N LEU A 117 7.16 6.23 1.76
CA LEU A 117 7.11 5.21 0.71
C LEU A 117 8.47 5.12 -0.02
N LYS A 118 8.69 4.02 -0.73
CA LYS A 118 9.93 3.74 -1.48
C LYS A 118 9.80 4.01 -2.98
N GLY A 119 8.60 4.30 -3.48
CA GLY A 119 8.37 4.53 -4.91
C GLY A 119 8.33 3.24 -5.74
N ASN A 120 8.18 2.10 -5.07
CA ASN A 120 8.11 0.80 -5.72
C ASN A 120 6.96 0.01 -5.09
N ILE A 121 6.01 -0.41 -5.92
CA ILE A 121 4.75 -1.00 -5.44
C ILE A 121 4.98 -2.28 -4.65
N PHE A 122 5.95 -3.11 -5.06
CA PHE A 122 6.29 -4.34 -4.36
C PHE A 122 6.94 -4.02 -3.01
N ALA A 123 7.82 -3.01 -2.96
CA ALA A 123 8.49 -2.63 -1.73
C ALA A 123 7.55 -1.94 -0.72
N ASP A 124 6.49 -1.29 -1.20
CA ASP A 124 5.51 -0.56 -0.39
C ASP A 124 4.26 -1.38 -0.05
N PHE A 125 4.01 -2.50 -0.75
CA PHE A 125 2.80 -3.32 -0.62
C PHE A 125 2.43 -3.64 0.83
N GLU A 126 3.37 -4.22 1.58
CA GLU A 126 3.13 -4.64 2.96
C GLU A 126 2.74 -3.46 3.86
N LYS A 127 3.33 -2.30 3.61
CA LYS A 127 3.07 -1.09 4.39
C LYS A 127 1.66 -0.55 4.12
N LEU A 128 1.25 -0.59 2.85
CA LEU A 128 -0.05 -0.09 2.40
C LEU A 128 -1.19 -1.06 2.78
N ILE A 129 -0.99 -2.38 2.70
CA ILE A 129 -2.00 -3.38 3.11
C ILE A 129 -2.22 -3.38 4.62
N LYS A 130 -1.18 -3.11 5.41
CA LYS A 130 -1.28 -3.03 6.87
C LYS A 130 -1.71 -1.65 7.37
N ALA A 131 -2.05 -0.73 6.46
CA ALA A 131 -2.48 0.61 6.80
C ALA A 131 -3.74 0.61 7.67
N LYS A 132 -3.72 1.47 8.69
CA LYS A 132 -4.88 1.80 9.50
C LYS A 132 -5.74 2.84 8.78
N LYS A 133 -6.98 2.97 9.26
CA LYS A 133 -7.90 3.99 8.76
C LYS A 133 -7.30 5.39 8.96
N GLY A 134 -7.27 6.22 7.91
CA GLY A 134 -6.74 7.59 7.97
C GLY A 134 -5.21 7.68 8.08
N GLU A 135 -4.48 6.60 7.77
CA GLU A 135 -3.02 6.61 7.88
C GLU A 135 -2.37 7.47 6.77
N ILE A 136 -1.40 8.29 7.16
CA ILE A 136 -0.75 9.26 6.27
C ILE A 136 0.52 8.65 5.70
N PHE A 137 0.63 8.59 4.38
CA PHE A 137 1.82 8.18 3.64
C PHE A 137 2.46 9.36 2.91
N CYS A 138 3.78 9.33 2.75
CA CYS A 138 4.50 10.43 2.13
C CYS A 138 5.55 9.96 1.13
N TYR A 139 5.66 10.68 0.01
CA TYR A 139 6.66 10.44 -1.01
C TYR A 139 7.01 11.72 -1.79
N CYS A 140 8.03 11.65 -2.65
CA CYS A 140 8.49 12.80 -3.41
C CYS A 140 8.17 12.81 -4.90
N GLU A 141 7.71 11.71 -5.47
CA GLU A 141 7.31 11.65 -6.88
C GLU A 141 5.80 11.63 -7.02
N GLU A 142 5.27 12.69 -7.65
CA GLU A 142 3.85 12.85 -7.92
C GLU A 142 3.30 11.71 -8.80
N ASN A 143 4.06 11.30 -9.83
CA ASN A 143 3.67 10.21 -10.73
C ASN A 143 3.42 8.88 -10.00
N TYR A 144 4.13 8.62 -8.90
CA TYR A 144 3.92 7.41 -8.10
C TYR A 144 2.67 7.55 -7.22
N LEU A 145 2.50 8.69 -6.55
CA LEU A 145 1.32 8.93 -5.72
C LEU A 145 0.02 8.94 -6.53
N ASN A 146 0.04 9.53 -7.73
CA ASN A 146 -1.12 9.58 -8.63
C ASN A 146 -1.59 8.17 -9.11
N LYS A 147 -0.74 7.15 -9.00
CA LYS A 147 -1.14 5.76 -9.23
C LYS A 147 -1.98 5.19 -8.07
N LEU A 148 -1.71 5.64 -6.85
CA LEU A 148 -2.31 5.12 -5.61
C LEU A 148 -3.54 5.90 -5.15
N CYS A 149 -3.60 7.21 -5.41
CA CYS A 149 -4.68 8.08 -4.97
C CYS A 149 -5.09 9.07 -6.06
N ALA A 150 -6.34 9.53 -6.02
CA ALA A 150 -6.81 10.59 -6.92
C ALA A 150 -6.23 11.98 -6.57
N TYR A 151 -5.99 12.22 -5.28
CA TYR A 151 -5.50 13.51 -4.78
C TYR A 151 -4.38 13.28 -3.77
N SER A 152 -3.27 13.98 -3.96
CA SER A 152 -2.22 14.10 -2.95
C SER A 152 -2.17 15.55 -2.45
N HIS A 153 -1.86 15.72 -1.17
CA HIS A 153 -1.69 17.04 -0.57
C HIS A 153 -0.21 17.41 -0.62
N SER A 154 0.09 18.60 -1.16
CA SER A 154 1.43 19.17 -1.06
C SER A 154 1.53 20.10 0.15
N LEU A 155 2.74 20.25 0.69
CA LEU A 155 3.01 21.33 1.62
C LEU A 155 2.78 22.67 0.92
N LYS A 156 2.04 23.55 1.61
CA LYS A 156 1.84 24.94 1.21
C LYS A 156 2.74 25.84 2.03
N ASP A 157 3.19 26.92 1.41
CA ASP A 157 3.78 28.02 2.16
C ASP A 157 2.74 28.55 3.15
N ALA A 158 3.18 28.76 4.40
CA ALA A 158 2.33 29.24 5.47
C ALA A 158 2.91 30.52 6.06
N ASN A 159 2.06 31.51 6.30
CA ASN A 159 2.46 32.73 6.98
C ASN A 159 2.56 32.45 8.48
N PHE A 160 3.75 32.66 9.04
CA PHE A 160 3.97 32.53 10.47
C PHE A 160 4.64 33.77 11.07
N THR A 161 4.21 34.11 12.28
CA THR A 161 4.84 35.15 13.10
C THR A 161 5.45 34.51 14.33
N LEU A 162 6.76 34.67 14.49
CA LEU A 162 7.47 34.23 15.68
C LEU A 162 7.14 35.17 16.85
N LEU A 163 6.55 34.64 17.93
CA LEU A 163 6.20 35.45 19.10
C LEU A 163 7.32 35.50 20.13
N SER A 164 7.92 34.35 20.42
CA SER A 164 9.04 34.29 21.36
C SER A 164 9.86 33.02 21.15
N ARG A 165 11.19 33.14 21.26
CA ARG A 165 12.09 32.01 21.47
C ARG A 165 12.22 31.80 22.96
N SER A 166 11.45 30.86 23.52
CA SER A 166 11.52 30.53 24.94
C SER A 166 12.80 29.76 25.27
N SER A 167 13.37 29.01 24.31
CA SER A 167 14.73 28.45 24.38
C SER A 167 15.28 28.12 22.99
N PHE A 168 16.44 27.46 22.90
CA PHE A 168 16.95 26.88 21.64
C PHE A 168 16.05 25.80 21.04
N PHE A 169 15.29 25.09 21.88
CA PHE A 169 14.44 23.97 21.47
C PHE A 169 12.96 24.28 21.53
N PHE A 170 12.59 25.46 22.06
CA PHE A 170 11.19 25.82 22.25
C PHE A 170 10.90 27.16 21.59
N THR A 171 9.92 27.14 20.71
CA THR A 171 9.44 28.30 19.98
C THR A 171 7.94 28.46 20.17
N THR A 172 7.51 29.72 20.38
CA THR A 172 6.11 30.09 20.30
C THR A 172 5.89 30.91 19.03
N LEU A 173 4.91 30.50 18.23
CA LEU A 173 4.59 31.11 16.95
C LEU A 173 3.09 31.16 16.72
N ILE A 174 2.65 32.10 15.89
CA ILE A 174 1.33 32.09 15.27
C ILE A 174 1.53 31.64 13.84
N CYS A 175 0.85 30.60 13.38
CA CYS A 175 0.85 30.15 11.98
C CYS A 175 -0.59 30.10 11.50
N GLU A 176 -0.92 30.81 10.41
CA GLU A 176 -2.29 30.88 9.86
C GLU A 176 -3.36 31.20 10.92
N ASN A 177 -3.08 32.18 11.80
CA ASN A 177 -3.90 32.58 12.95
C ASN A 177 -4.09 31.52 14.05
N LEU A 178 -3.40 30.38 13.97
CA LEU A 178 -3.34 29.38 15.04
C LEU A 178 -2.14 29.64 15.94
N TYR A 179 -2.39 29.67 17.26
CA TYR A 179 -1.35 29.90 18.26
C TYR A 179 -0.72 28.58 18.70
N PHE A 180 0.59 28.43 18.46
CA PHE A 180 1.39 27.29 18.90
C PHE A 180 2.38 27.75 19.96
N LYS A 181 2.31 27.14 21.15
CA LYS A 181 3.12 27.50 22.31
C LYS A 181 4.13 26.41 22.64
N ASN A 182 5.39 26.81 22.75
CA ASN A 182 6.51 25.91 23.10
C ASN A 182 6.56 24.64 22.23
N LEU A 183 6.48 24.83 20.92
CA LEU A 183 6.83 23.82 19.90
C LEU A 183 8.32 23.50 19.96
#